data_AF-A0A9W6J1J2-F1
#
_entry.id   AF-A0A9W6J1J2-F1
#
_cell.length_a   1.000
_cell.length_b   1.000
_cell.length_c   1.000
_cell.angle_alpha   90.00
_cell.angle_beta   90.00
_cell.angle_gamma   90.00
#
_symmetry.space_group_name_H-M   'P 1'
#
loop_
_entity.id
_entity.type
_entity.pdbx_description
1 polymer ?
#
loop_
_entity_poly.entity_id
_entity_poly.type
_entity_poly.pdbx_seq_one_letter_code
_entity_poly.pdbx_strand_id
1 'polypeptide(L)'
;MIDKPPGAFELAKEAFSGAAAAARAMPALFLVSFLLFAAASWFTERSQPADPKDALAVASLLPVVVFGAIVSSVLAVAVHRFYLLSERNGLMSLLERHSRTVAEFMVTMLAFNFILIITMQILRLGDVERPLTVLIAFLLFVVVCLVFLYGMLRLSLIFPAIAVETPGRSLASAYRAGRGLVWRQICAGALLAVPLFVLPLAARLALAGSPAGAVAAALVRGAATLALTAVFVVLASRLFVWRQERWNGTDAFRIGAT
;
A
#
# COMPACT_ATOMS: atom_id res chain seq x y z
N MET A 1 -16.80 23.17 -11.84
CA MET A 1 -16.54 23.88 -10.58
C MET A 1 -16.26 22.85 -9.48
N ILE A 2 -14.99 22.53 -9.23
CA ILE A 2 -14.58 21.85 -7.99
C ILE A 2 -13.44 22.69 -7.42
N ASP A 3 -13.79 23.84 -6.82
CA ASP A 3 -12.78 24.82 -6.42
C ASP A 3 -12.04 24.42 -5.14
N LYS A 4 -12.64 23.57 -4.31
CA LYS A 4 -12.02 23.07 -3.08
C LYS A 4 -11.64 21.59 -3.26
N PRO A 5 -10.38 21.20 -2.95
CA PRO A 5 -10.03 19.80 -2.97
C PRO A 5 -10.79 19.09 -1.85
N PRO A 6 -11.17 17.81 -2.03
CA PRO A 6 -11.92 17.06 -1.04
C PRO A 6 -11.17 17.02 0.30
N GLY A 7 -11.92 17.10 1.39
CA GLY A 7 -11.37 16.98 2.74
C GLY A 7 -10.79 15.58 2.98
N ALA A 8 -9.83 15.46 3.90
CA ALA A 8 -9.19 14.17 4.21
C ALA A 8 -10.20 13.11 4.69
N PHE A 9 -11.22 13.53 5.45
CA PHE A 9 -12.29 12.66 5.91
C PHE A 9 -13.17 12.15 4.75
N GLU A 10 -13.59 13.03 3.84
CA GLU A 10 -14.36 12.64 2.67
C GLU A 10 -13.57 11.68 1.76
N LEU A 11 -12.29 11.95 1.55
CA LEU A 11 -11.39 11.05 0.83
C LEU A 11 -11.30 9.67 1.49
N ALA A 12 -11.15 9.63 2.82
CA ALA A 12 -11.11 8.38 3.57
C ALA A 12 -12.42 7.60 3.47
N LYS A 13 -13.57 8.27 3.61
CA LYS A 13 -14.91 7.69 3.47
C LYS A 13 -15.14 7.14 2.06
N GLU A 14 -14.84 7.93 1.04
CA GLU A 14 -14.92 7.50 -0.36
C GLU A 14 -14.02 6.29 -0.61
N ALA A 15 -12.79 6.30 -0.07
CA ALA A 15 -11.85 5.19 -0.20
C ALA A 15 -12.39 3.87 0.40
N PHE A 16 -12.98 3.93 1.60
CA PHE A 16 -13.64 2.76 2.20
C PHE A 16 -14.84 2.28 1.37
N SER A 17 -15.69 3.20 0.94
CA SER A 17 -16.88 2.85 0.15
C SER A 17 -16.51 2.23 -1.21
N GLY A 18 -15.47 2.75 -1.87
CA GLY A 18 -14.97 2.23 -3.13
C GLY A 18 -14.28 0.88 -2.97
N ALA A 19 -13.52 0.67 -1.88
CA ALA A 19 -12.92 -0.62 -1.56
C ALA A 19 -14.01 -1.68 -1.30
N ALA A 20 -15.06 -1.31 -0.56
CA ALA A 20 -16.23 -2.18 -0.33
C ALA A 20 -17.02 -2.47 -1.61
N ALA A 21 -17.10 -1.51 -2.54
CA ALA A 21 -17.70 -1.75 -3.86
C ALA A 21 -16.85 -2.72 -4.70
N ALA A 22 -15.52 -2.56 -4.70
CA ALA A 22 -14.60 -3.47 -5.39
C ALA A 22 -14.68 -4.90 -4.83
N ALA A 23 -14.72 -5.04 -3.50
CA ALA A 23 -14.86 -6.34 -2.84
C ALA A 23 -16.17 -7.05 -3.21
N ARG A 24 -17.28 -6.31 -3.29
CA ARG A 24 -18.58 -6.86 -3.73
C ARG A 24 -18.60 -7.22 -5.22
N ALA A 25 -17.88 -6.48 -6.06
CA ALA A 25 -17.82 -6.72 -7.49
C ALA A 25 -16.88 -7.89 -7.87
N MET A 26 -15.86 -8.15 -7.05
CA MET A 26 -14.82 -9.16 -7.29
C MET A 26 -14.60 -10.07 -6.07
N PRO A 27 -15.64 -10.75 -5.54
CA PRO A 27 -15.56 -11.46 -4.27
C PRO A 27 -14.54 -12.61 -4.28
N ALA A 28 -14.41 -13.33 -5.40
CA ALA A 28 -13.45 -14.42 -5.54
C ALA A 28 -11.99 -13.90 -5.43
N LEU A 29 -11.67 -12.76 -6.03
CA LEU A 29 -10.34 -12.16 -5.94
C LEU A 29 -10.03 -11.76 -4.50
N PHE A 30 -10.95 -11.08 -3.83
CA PHE A 30 -10.77 -10.66 -2.44
C PHE A 30 -10.66 -11.85 -1.48
N LEU A 31 -11.46 -12.90 -1.69
CA LEU A 31 -11.39 -14.12 -0.89
C LEU A 31 -10.04 -14.82 -1.07
N VAL A 32 -9.58 -15.00 -2.31
CA VAL A 32 -8.26 -15.60 -2.58
C VAL A 32 -7.17 -14.74 -1.95
N SER A 33 -7.13 -13.44 -2.23
CA SER A 33 -6.14 -12.53 -1.64
C SER A 33 -6.17 -12.54 -0.11
N PHE A 34 -7.35 -12.60 0.52
CA PHE A 34 -7.49 -12.74 1.96
C PHE A 34 -6.80 -14.01 2.48
N LEU A 35 -7.13 -15.17 1.89
CA LEU A 35 -6.55 -16.45 2.30
C LEU A 35 -5.03 -16.46 2.14
N LEU A 36 -4.54 -15.89 1.03
CA LEU A 36 -3.10 -15.76 0.78
C LEU A 36 -2.42 -14.84 1.80
N PHE A 37 -2.98 -13.67 2.11
CA PHE A 37 -2.43 -12.78 3.14
C PHE A 37 -2.50 -13.37 4.55
N ALA A 38 -3.57 -14.11 4.88
CA ALA A 38 -3.68 -14.80 6.15
C ALA A 38 -2.62 -15.91 6.28
N ALA A 39 -2.41 -16.71 5.21
CA ALA A 39 -1.36 -17.73 5.17
C ALA A 39 0.04 -17.12 5.32
N ALA A 40 0.32 -16.02 4.60
CA ALA A 40 1.57 -15.28 4.70
C ALA A 40 1.80 -14.71 6.11
N SER A 41 0.74 -14.16 6.72
CA SER A 41 0.77 -13.64 8.09
C SER A 41 1.06 -14.73 9.11
N TRP A 42 0.39 -15.87 8.98
CA TRP A 42 0.60 -17.04 9.84
C TRP A 42 2.02 -17.59 9.73
N PHE A 43 2.55 -17.71 8.50
CA PHE A 43 3.93 -18.15 8.28
C PHE A 43 4.92 -17.16 8.92
N THR A 44 4.71 -15.85 8.75
CA THR A 44 5.56 -14.83 9.37
C THR A 44 5.58 -14.92 10.89
N GLU A 45 4.44 -15.23 11.52
CA GLU A 45 4.39 -15.40 12.98
C GLU A 45 5.17 -16.63 13.46
N ARG A 46 5.19 -17.71 12.67
CA ARG A 46 5.96 -18.92 12.99
C ARG A 46 7.43 -18.82 12.65
N SER A 47 7.79 -18.03 11.65
CA SER A 47 9.16 -17.81 11.19
C SER A 47 9.85 -16.64 11.88
N GLN A 48 9.29 -16.12 12.99
CA GLN A 48 9.98 -15.07 13.74
C GLN A 48 11.30 -15.62 14.31
N PRO A 49 12.44 -14.95 14.05
CA PRO A 49 13.71 -15.36 14.62
C PRO A 49 13.63 -15.40 16.15
N ALA A 50 14.19 -16.44 16.78
CA ALA A 50 14.42 -16.44 18.22
C ALA A 50 15.42 -15.34 18.62
N ASP A 51 16.46 -15.15 17.81
CA ASP A 51 17.38 -14.02 17.89
C ASP A 51 17.18 -13.08 16.69
N PRO A 52 16.72 -11.83 16.89
CA PRO A 52 16.53 -10.86 15.81
C PRO A 52 17.82 -10.44 15.08
N LYS A 53 19.01 -10.76 15.61
CA LYS A 53 20.33 -10.53 14.97
C LYS A 53 20.72 -11.64 13.99
N ASP A 54 20.00 -12.76 13.94
CA ASP A 54 20.28 -13.85 13.01
C ASP A 54 19.87 -13.49 11.57
N ALA A 55 20.88 -13.24 10.73
CA ALA A 55 20.70 -12.88 9.32
C ALA A 55 20.01 -14.00 8.50
N LEU A 56 20.23 -15.28 8.83
CA LEU A 56 19.59 -16.40 8.15
C LEU A 56 18.09 -16.44 8.48
N ALA A 57 17.74 -16.16 9.73
CA ALA A 57 16.35 -16.07 10.16
C ALA A 57 15.62 -14.89 9.48
N VAL A 58 16.30 -13.78 9.22
CA VAL A 58 15.73 -12.67 8.42
C VAL A 58 15.55 -13.07 6.95
N ALA A 59 16.51 -13.77 6.35
CA ALA A 59 16.41 -14.26 4.98
C ALA A 59 15.21 -15.20 4.77
N SER A 60 14.80 -15.92 5.83
CA SER A 60 13.60 -16.78 5.81
C SER A 60 12.28 -16.01 5.56
N LEU A 61 12.27 -14.69 5.75
CA LEU A 61 11.11 -13.83 5.48
C LEU A 61 11.03 -13.40 4.00
N LEU A 62 12.10 -13.54 3.22
CA LEU A 62 12.13 -13.12 1.81
C LEU A 62 11.04 -13.78 0.96
N PRO A 63 10.77 -15.09 1.05
CA PRO A 63 9.69 -15.71 0.30
C PRO A 63 8.32 -15.09 0.63
N VAL A 64 8.08 -14.75 1.90
CA VAL A 64 6.82 -14.12 2.33
C VAL A 64 6.70 -12.71 1.77
N VAL A 65 7.79 -11.95 1.75
CA VAL A 65 7.83 -10.59 1.21
C VAL A 65 7.55 -10.62 -0.30
N VAL A 66 8.20 -11.53 -1.03
CA VAL A 66 7.99 -11.71 -2.47
C VAL A 66 6.55 -12.11 -2.76
N PHE A 67 6.04 -13.09 -2.02
CA PHE A 67 4.67 -13.55 -2.15
C PHE A 67 3.66 -12.43 -1.84
N GLY A 68 3.84 -11.71 -0.74
CA GLY A 68 3.00 -10.58 -0.36
C GLY A 68 3.02 -9.46 -1.40
N ALA A 69 4.17 -9.19 -2.02
CA ALA A 69 4.29 -8.23 -3.10
C ALA A 69 3.51 -8.67 -4.36
N ILE A 70 3.57 -9.95 -4.74
CA ILE A 70 2.78 -10.51 -5.85
C ILE A 70 1.29 -10.31 -5.60
N VAL A 71 0.79 -10.77 -4.45
CA VAL A 71 -0.65 -10.71 -4.11
C VAL A 71 -1.12 -9.26 -4.04
N SER A 72 -0.34 -8.38 -3.40
CA SER A 72 -0.66 -6.95 -3.29
C SER A 72 -0.68 -6.27 -4.65
N SER A 73 0.22 -6.62 -5.56
CA SER A 73 0.30 -6.01 -6.89
C SER A 73 -0.87 -6.41 -7.77
N VAL A 74 -1.22 -7.70 -7.78
CA VAL A 74 -2.41 -8.20 -8.50
C VAL A 74 -3.67 -7.50 -7.97
N LEU A 75 -3.83 -7.45 -6.65
CA LEU A 75 -4.98 -6.79 -6.03
C LEU A 75 -5.01 -5.29 -6.33
N ALA A 76 -3.87 -4.60 -6.24
CA ALA A 76 -3.78 -3.16 -6.48
C ALA A 76 -4.13 -2.81 -7.93
N VAL A 77 -3.62 -3.57 -8.91
CA VAL A 77 -3.96 -3.36 -10.32
C VAL A 77 -5.45 -3.62 -10.55
N ALA A 78 -6.00 -4.71 -9.99
CA ALA A 78 -7.43 -5.01 -10.10
C ALA A 78 -8.32 -3.89 -9.58
N VAL A 79 -8.03 -3.41 -8.35
CA VAL A 79 -8.83 -2.39 -7.67
C VAL A 79 -8.66 -1.02 -8.36
N HIS A 80 -7.46 -0.66 -8.85
CA HIS A 80 -7.26 0.54 -9.66
C HIS A 80 -8.13 0.51 -10.92
N ARG A 81 -8.08 -0.58 -11.69
CA ARG A 81 -8.85 -0.72 -12.93
C ARG A 81 -10.35 -0.76 -12.68
N PHE A 82 -10.79 -1.44 -11.62
CA PHE A 82 -12.19 -1.42 -11.23
C PHE A 82 -12.66 0.00 -10.89
N TYR A 83 -11.90 0.74 -10.08
CA TYR A 83 -12.32 2.06 -9.66
C TYR A 83 -12.33 3.08 -10.80
N LEU A 84 -11.37 2.99 -11.73
CA LEU A 84 -11.22 3.95 -12.83
C LEU A 84 -12.04 3.58 -14.07
N LEU A 85 -12.16 2.30 -14.38
CA LEU A 85 -12.75 1.79 -15.63
C LEU A 85 -13.99 0.91 -15.40
N SER A 86 -14.39 0.67 -14.15
CA SER A 86 -15.47 -0.27 -13.78
C SER A 86 -15.24 -1.71 -14.26
N GLU A 87 -14.00 -2.08 -14.58
CA GLU A 87 -13.66 -3.43 -15.04
C GLU A 87 -13.65 -4.44 -13.89
N ARG A 88 -14.31 -5.58 -14.10
CA ARG A 88 -14.36 -6.69 -13.13
C ARG A 88 -13.42 -7.79 -13.57
N ASN A 89 -12.12 -7.53 -13.44
CA ASN A 89 -11.10 -8.49 -13.88
C ASN A 89 -10.96 -9.65 -12.88
N GLY A 90 -10.98 -10.87 -13.40
CA GLY A 90 -10.58 -12.06 -12.65
C GLY A 90 -9.06 -12.17 -12.54
N LEU A 91 -8.58 -12.98 -11.59
CA LEU A 91 -7.14 -13.16 -11.33
C LEU A 91 -6.37 -13.62 -12.59
N MET A 92 -6.89 -14.62 -13.31
CA MET A 92 -6.23 -15.13 -14.53
C MET A 92 -6.20 -14.10 -15.66
N SER A 93 -7.30 -13.37 -15.87
CA SER A 93 -7.36 -12.30 -16.87
C SER A 93 -6.34 -11.20 -16.63
N LEU A 94 -6.08 -10.84 -15.36
CA LEU A 94 -5.07 -9.83 -15.01
C LEU A 94 -3.65 -10.33 -15.30
N LEU A 95 -3.36 -11.58 -14.93
CA LEU A 95 -2.04 -12.16 -15.13
C LEU A 95 -1.72 -12.40 -16.60
N GLU A 96 -2.71 -12.71 -17.43
CA GLU A 96 -2.51 -12.88 -18.87
C GLU A 96 -2.40 -11.56 -19.62
N ARG A 97 -3.37 -10.64 -19.42
CA ARG A 97 -3.47 -9.42 -20.22
C ARG A 97 -2.62 -8.26 -19.69
N HIS A 98 -2.40 -8.20 -18.38
CA HIS A 98 -1.71 -7.09 -17.72
C HIS A 98 -0.47 -7.54 -16.94
N SER A 99 0.16 -8.65 -17.35
CA SER A 99 1.38 -9.20 -16.72
C SER A 99 2.47 -8.15 -16.52
N ARG A 100 2.73 -7.32 -17.54
CA ARG A 100 3.72 -6.24 -17.49
C ARG A 100 3.37 -5.21 -16.42
N THR A 101 2.13 -4.76 -16.38
CA THR A 101 1.64 -3.78 -15.40
C THR A 101 1.74 -4.35 -13.99
N VAL A 102 1.34 -5.60 -13.78
CA VAL A 102 1.48 -6.30 -12.49
C VAL A 102 2.95 -6.42 -12.09
N ALA A 103 3.85 -6.74 -13.02
CA ALA A 103 5.29 -6.82 -12.77
C ALA A 103 5.89 -5.46 -12.38
N GLU A 104 5.51 -4.37 -13.04
CA GLU A 104 5.96 -3.01 -12.69
C GLU A 104 5.55 -2.62 -11.27
N PHE A 105 4.31 -2.95 -10.86
CA PHE A 105 3.85 -2.77 -9.47
C PHE A 105 4.65 -3.66 -8.50
N MET A 106 4.84 -4.93 -8.85
CA MET A 106 5.54 -5.91 -8.02
C MET A 106 6.98 -5.51 -7.75
N VAL A 107 7.73 -5.13 -8.80
CA VAL A 107 9.13 -4.67 -8.67
C VAL A 107 9.20 -3.43 -7.78
N THR A 108 8.25 -2.51 -7.94
CA THR A 108 8.19 -1.31 -7.10
C THR A 108 7.94 -1.72 -5.64
N MET A 109 6.89 -2.48 -5.36
CA MET A 109 6.58 -2.96 -4.00
C MET A 109 7.75 -3.72 -3.38
N LEU A 110 8.41 -4.59 -4.15
CA LEU A 110 9.60 -5.30 -3.71
C LEU A 110 10.73 -4.35 -3.32
N ALA A 111 11.08 -3.39 -4.18
CA ALA A 111 12.13 -2.42 -3.90
C ALA A 111 11.88 -1.68 -2.57
N PHE A 112 10.64 -1.28 -2.33
CA PHE A 112 10.25 -0.64 -1.07
C PHE A 112 10.35 -1.58 0.13
N ASN A 113 9.86 -2.81 0.02
CA ASN A 113 9.99 -3.79 1.09
C ASN A 113 11.48 -4.09 1.40
N PHE A 114 12.33 -4.20 0.37
CA PHE A 114 13.77 -4.40 0.55
C PHE A 114 14.43 -3.23 1.27
N ILE A 115 14.12 -1.98 0.90
CA ILE A 115 14.62 -0.79 1.60
C ILE A 115 14.23 -0.83 3.08
N LEU A 116 12.98 -1.18 3.40
CA LEU A 116 12.53 -1.30 4.79
C LEU A 116 13.25 -2.41 5.54
N ILE A 117 13.39 -3.60 4.93
CA ILE A 117 14.09 -4.72 5.55
C ILE A 117 15.54 -4.37 5.83
N ILE A 118 16.27 -3.85 4.84
CA ILE A 118 17.66 -3.42 4.98
C ILE A 118 17.79 -2.38 6.09
N THR A 119 16.91 -1.37 6.12
CA THR A 119 16.89 -0.35 7.16
C THR A 119 16.70 -0.97 8.54
N MET A 120 15.71 -1.85 8.69
CA MET A 120 15.47 -2.56 9.96
C MET A 120 16.68 -3.40 10.38
N GLN A 121 17.40 -4.01 9.43
CA GLN A 121 18.61 -4.78 9.76
C GLN A 121 19.77 -3.89 10.19
N ILE A 122 20.01 -2.77 9.50
CA ILE A 122 21.05 -1.80 9.89
C ILE A 122 20.81 -1.33 11.34
N LEU A 123 19.55 -1.04 11.68
CA LEU A 123 19.17 -0.60 13.03
C LEU A 123 19.37 -1.69 14.09
N ARG A 124 19.22 -2.96 13.73
CA ARG A 124 19.43 -4.10 14.63
C ARG A 124 20.90 -4.44 14.84
N LEU A 125 21.73 -4.22 13.83
CA LEU A 125 23.18 -4.50 13.87
C LEU A 125 23.95 -3.44 14.65
N GLY A 126 23.44 -2.21 14.75
CA GLY A 126 24.02 -1.21 15.64
C GLY A 126 23.88 -1.66 17.09
N ASP A 127 24.98 -1.82 17.82
CA ASP A 127 24.93 -2.24 19.23
C ASP A 127 24.19 -1.18 20.07
N VAL A 128 22.91 -1.45 20.35
CA VAL A 128 21.94 -0.53 20.98
C VAL A 128 22.21 -0.37 22.49
N GLU A 129 23.28 -0.94 23.01
CA GLU A 129 23.61 -0.90 24.45
C GLU A 129 23.97 0.50 24.94
N ARG A 130 24.37 1.41 24.03
CA ARG A 130 24.63 2.81 24.38
C ARG A 130 23.40 3.69 24.09
N PRO A 131 22.94 4.51 25.06
CA PRO A 131 21.75 5.35 24.90
C PRO A 131 21.85 6.31 23.70
N LEU A 132 23.06 6.81 23.42
CA LEU A 132 23.32 7.66 22.25
C LEU A 132 23.13 6.91 20.92
N THR A 133 23.55 5.65 20.84
CA THR A 133 23.35 4.80 19.65
C THR A 133 21.88 4.54 19.40
N VAL A 134 21.09 4.33 20.46
CA VAL A 134 19.62 4.14 20.37
C VAL A 134 18.95 5.37 19.77
N LEU A 135 19.28 6.57 20.27
CA LEU A 135 18.69 7.81 19.80
C LEU A 135 19.03 8.06 18.32
N ILE A 136 20.29 7.87 17.94
CA ILE A 136 20.74 8.05 16.55
C ILE A 136 20.03 7.04 15.63
N ALA A 137 19.94 5.77 16.04
CA ALA A 137 19.24 4.73 15.30
C ALA A 137 17.75 5.09 15.13
N PHE A 138 17.08 5.53 16.19
CA PHE A 138 15.69 5.97 16.14
C PHE A 138 15.49 7.15 15.19
N LEU A 139 16.35 8.17 15.25
CA LEU A 139 16.27 9.33 14.35
C LEU A 139 16.48 8.92 12.88
N LEU A 140 17.46 8.05 12.61
CA LEU A 140 17.70 7.50 11.28
C LEU A 140 16.47 6.72 10.77
N PHE A 141 15.88 5.89 11.62
CA PHE A 141 14.65 5.16 11.31
C PHE A 141 13.51 6.11 10.92
N VAL A 142 13.28 7.16 11.71
CA VAL A 142 12.27 8.17 11.43
C VAL A 142 12.53 8.84 10.07
N VAL A 143 13.77 9.22 9.78
CA VAL A 143 14.14 9.82 8.48
C VAL A 143 13.84 8.86 7.34
N VAL A 144 14.23 7.58 7.46
CA VAL A 144 13.93 6.59 6.42
C VAL A 144 12.42 6.39 6.26
N CYS A 145 11.66 6.30 7.35
CA CYS A 145 10.20 6.21 7.29
C CYS A 145 9.58 7.43 6.59
N LEU A 146 10.08 8.63 6.84
CA LEU A 146 9.60 9.85 6.18
C LEU A 146 9.94 9.86 4.68
N VAL A 147 11.16 9.48 4.31
CA VAL A 147 11.57 9.35 2.89
C VAL A 147 10.76 8.28 2.19
N PHE A 148 10.55 7.15 2.85
CA PHE A 148 9.72 6.04 2.37
C PHE A 148 8.28 6.48 2.15
N LEU A 149 7.67 7.12 3.16
CA LEU A 149 6.31 7.63 3.09
C LEU A 149 6.17 8.65 1.96
N TYR A 150 7.11 9.58 1.85
CA TYR A 150 7.13 10.56 0.77
C TYR A 150 7.22 9.91 -0.61
N GLY A 151 8.12 8.93 -0.78
CA GLY A 151 8.26 8.16 -2.02
C GLY A 151 6.99 7.39 -2.39
N MET A 152 6.38 6.71 -1.42
CA MET A 152 5.12 5.98 -1.58
C MET A 152 3.97 6.90 -2.01
N LEU A 153 3.82 8.05 -1.38
CA LEU A 153 2.79 9.02 -1.74
C LEU A 153 2.98 9.52 -3.18
N ARG A 154 4.22 9.76 -3.60
CA ARG A 154 4.49 10.17 -4.98
C ARG A 154 4.19 9.06 -5.98
N LEU A 155 4.59 7.84 -5.69
CA LEU A 155 4.35 6.69 -6.56
C LEU A 155 2.88 6.29 -6.63
N SER A 156 2.13 6.49 -5.56
CA SER A 156 0.69 6.27 -5.55
C SER A 156 -0.06 7.14 -6.56
N LEU A 157 0.51 8.27 -7.01
CA LEU A 157 -0.07 9.07 -8.10
C LEU A 157 0.26 8.53 -9.49
N ILE A 158 1.27 7.67 -9.60
CA ILE A 158 1.71 7.03 -10.85
C ILE A 158 0.98 5.70 -11.05
N PHE A 159 0.76 4.95 -9.97
CA PHE A 159 0.13 3.65 -9.99
C PHE A 159 -1.23 3.62 -10.72
N PRO A 160 -2.18 4.55 -10.47
CA PRO A 160 -3.40 4.67 -11.27
C PRO A 160 -3.12 4.79 -12.77
N ALA A 161 -2.16 5.63 -13.17
CA ALA A 161 -1.79 5.87 -14.56
C ALA A 161 -1.14 4.64 -15.22
N ILE A 162 -0.35 3.89 -14.45
CA ILE A 162 0.22 2.61 -14.89
C ILE A 162 -0.91 1.59 -15.10
N ALA A 163 -1.85 1.52 -14.15
CA ALA A 163 -2.96 0.56 -14.19
C ALA A 163 -3.90 0.77 -15.39
N VAL A 164 -4.08 2.02 -15.83
CA VAL A 164 -4.86 2.37 -17.04
C VAL A 164 -4.00 2.59 -18.29
N GLU A 165 -2.71 2.28 -18.23
CA GLU A 165 -1.78 2.32 -19.38
C GLU A 165 -1.74 3.68 -20.11
N THR A 166 -1.86 4.79 -19.37
CA THR A 166 -1.90 6.14 -19.97
C THR A 166 -0.57 6.50 -20.65
N PRO A 167 -0.58 7.05 -21.89
CA PRO A 167 0.64 7.53 -22.54
C PRO A 167 1.27 8.69 -21.76
N GLY A 168 2.61 8.78 -21.76
CA GLY A 168 3.34 9.84 -21.05
C GLY A 168 3.55 9.61 -19.54
N ARG A 169 3.32 8.38 -19.05
CA ARG A 169 3.65 7.96 -17.69
C ARG A 169 5.15 8.14 -17.41
N SER A 170 5.52 9.15 -16.63
CA SER A 170 6.89 9.38 -16.20
C SER A 170 6.95 9.86 -14.76
N LEU A 171 8.01 9.51 -14.04
CA LEU A 171 8.27 10.06 -12.70
C LEU A 171 8.30 11.60 -12.74
N ALA A 172 8.85 12.20 -13.79
CA ALA A 172 8.85 13.66 -13.95
C ALA A 172 7.44 14.27 -14.05
N SER A 173 6.50 13.62 -14.74
CA SER A 173 5.10 14.07 -14.79
C SER A 173 4.39 13.88 -13.45
N ALA A 174 4.76 12.85 -12.68
CA ALA A 174 4.29 12.59 -11.31
C ALA A 174 4.85 13.55 -10.26
N TYR A 175 6.09 14.02 -10.42
CA TYR A 175 6.66 15.01 -9.49
C TYR A 175 5.98 16.36 -9.63
N ARG A 176 5.73 16.78 -10.88
CA ARG A 176 4.94 17.98 -11.19
C ARG A 176 3.49 17.84 -10.71
N ALA A 177 2.93 16.63 -10.78
CA ALA A 177 1.59 16.28 -10.32
C ALA A 177 1.25 16.66 -8.89
N GLY A 178 2.12 16.25 -7.97
CA GLY A 178 1.71 16.01 -6.59
C GLY A 178 1.88 17.23 -5.69
N ARG A 179 2.22 18.40 -6.24
CA ARG A 179 2.43 19.61 -5.42
C ARG A 179 1.12 19.95 -4.70
N GLY A 180 1.16 19.99 -3.36
CA GLY A 180 0.02 20.35 -2.50
C GLY A 180 -0.95 19.20 -2.15
N LEU A 181 -0.89 18.05 -2.81
CA LEU A 181 -1.75 16.88 -2.52
C LEU A 181 -1.17 15.96 -1.44
N VAL A 182 0.15 15.98 -1.27
CA VAL A 182 0.90 15.09 -0.36
C VAL A 182 0.33 15.13 1.06
N TRP A 183 0.11 16.31 1.63
CA TRP A 183 -0.39 16.44 3.00
C TRP A 183 -1.81 15.89 3.17
N ARG A 184 -2.68 16.12 2.19
CA ARG A 184 -4.05 15.58 2.23
C ARG A 184 -4.04 14.06 2.20
N GLN A 185 -3.17 13.49 1.37
CA GLN A 185 -3.00 12.06 1.28
C GLN A 185 -2.37 11.45 2.53
N ILE A 186 -1.43 12.16 3.19
CA ILE A 186 -0.91 11.76 4.50
C ILE A 186 -2.03 11.74 5.54
N CYS A 187 -2.80 12.82 5.66
CA CYS A 187 -3.88 12.89 6.64
C CYS A 187 -4.96 11.83 6.38
N ALA A 188 -5.39 11.65 5.13
CA ALA A 188 -6.34 10.61 4.76
C ALA A 188 -5.76 9.22 5.01
N GLY A 189 -4.53 8.97 4.60
CA GLY A 189 -3.83 7.70 4.84
C GLY A 189 -3.67 7.38 6.33
N ALA A 190 -3.38 8.37 7.16
CA ALA A 190 -3.30 8.22 8.61
C ALA A 190 -4.67 7.84 9.20
N LEU A 191 -5.74 8.56 8.82
CA LEU A 191 -7.11 8.23 9.26
C LEU A 191 -7.53 6.81 8.86
N LEU A 192 -7.14 6.37 7.66
CA LEU A 192 -7.40 5.03 7.16
C LEU A 192 -6.58 3.96 7.88
N ALA A 193 -5.32 4.27 8.21
CA ALA A 193 -4.39 3.36 8.85
C ALA A 193 -4.78 3.07 10.30
N VAL A 194 -5.26 4.08 11.06
CA VAL A 194 -5.59 3.93 12.49
C VAL A 194 -6.46 2.70 12.80
N PRO A 195 -7.67 2.54 12.22
CA PRO A 195 -8.50 1.36 12.52
C PRO A 195 -7.83 0.05 12.08
N LEU A 196 -7.05 0.08 11.01
CA LEU A 196 -6.39 -1.09 10.44
C LEU A 196 -5.14 -1.53 11.24
N PHE A 197 -4.56 -0.66 12.05
CA PHE A 197 -3.50 -1.01 13.01
C PHE A 197 -4.04 -1.33 14.40
N VAL A 198 -5.06 -0.59 14.85
CA VAL A 198 -5.66 -0.77 16.18
C VAL A 198 -6.36 -2.12 16.29
N LEU A 199 -7.12 -2.55 15.28
CA LEU A 199 -7.86 -3.82 15.33
C LEU A 199 -6.94 -5.05 15.43
N PRO A 200 -5.89 -5.22 14.61
CA PRO A 200 -4.94 -6.34 14.78
C PRO A 200 -4.19 -6.29 16.10
N LEU A 201 -3.84 -5.10 16.59
CA LEU A 201 -3.18 -4.96 17.89
C LEU A 201 -4.12 -5.39 19.03
N ALA A 202 -5.35 -4.90 19.04
CA ALA A 202 -6.37 -5.27 20.02
C ALA A 202 -6.66 -6.78 19.99
N ALA A 203 -6.81 -7.37 18.79
CA ALA A 203 -7.01 -8.81 18.64
C ALA A 203 -5.82 -9.61 19.19
N ARG A 204 -4.58 -9.18 18.91
CA ARG A 204 -3.37 -9.83 19.43
C ARG A 204 -3.31 -9.79 20.96
N LEU A 205 -3.66 -8.65 21.56
CA LEU A 205 -3.68 -8.49 23.02
C LEU A 205 -4.80 -9.31 23.67
N ALA A 206 -6.01 -9.31 23.08
CA ALA A 206 -7.16 -10.04 23.61
C ALA A 206 -6.99 -11.56 23.57
N LEU A 207 -6.22 -12.07 22.61
CA LEU A 207 -6.02 -13.51 22.39
C LEU A 207 -4.66 -14.01 22.86
N ALA A 208 -3.88 -13.15 23.52
CA ALA A 208 -2.58 -13.48 24.06
C ALA A 208 -2.68 -14.68 25.02
N GLY A 209 -1.82 -15.69 24.81
CA GLY A 209 -1.80 -16.91 25.63
C GLY A 209 -2.74 -18.04 25.19
N SER A 210 -3.56 -17.84 24.16
CA SER A 210 -4.41 -18.92 23.60
C SER A 210 -3.79 -19.57 22.36
N PRO A 211 -3.88 -20.91 22.19
CA PRO A 211 -3.42 -21.59 20.98
C PRO A 211 -4.22 -21.20 19.73
N ALA A 212 -5.49 -20.82 19.89
CA ALA A 212 -6.30 -20.24 18.83
C ALA A 212 -5.87 -18.81 18.44
N GLY A 213 -5.15 -18.12 19.34
CA GLY A 213 -4.78 -16.72 19.18
C GLY A 213 -3.86 -16.46 18.00
N ALA A 214 -2.94 -17.37 17.68
CA ALA A 214 -2.04 -17.21 16.53
C ALA A 214 -2.81 -17.27 15.19
N VAL A 215 -3.73 -18.22 15.04
CA VAL A 215 -4.54 -18.34 13.81
C VAL A 215 -5.45 -17.12 13.67
N ALA A 216 -6.13 -16.71 14.74
CA ALA A 216 -6.98 -15.53 14.74
C ALA A 216 -6.18 -14.24 14.45
N ALA A 217 -4.99 -14.06 15.05
CA ALA A 217 -4.12 -12.92 14.78
C ALA A 217 -3.68 -12.87 13.31
N ALA A 218 -3.34 -14.02 12.72
CA ALA A 218 -2.99 -14.12 11.32
C ALA A 218 -4.17 -13.78 10.39
N LEU A 219 -5.39 -14.24 10.71
CA LEU A 219 -6.61 -13.90 9.96
C LEU A 219 -6.91 -12.41 10.04
N VAL A 220 -6.86 -11.82 11.24
CA VAL A 220 -7.11 -10.38 11.44
C VAL A 220 -6.04 -9.55 10.72
N ARG A 221 -4.77 -9.95 10.78
CA ARG A 221 -3.69 -9.27 10.04
C ARG A 221 -3.90 -9.39 8.53
N GLY A 222 -4.24 -10.58 8.03
CA GLY A 222 -4.53 -10.79 6.61
C GLY A 222 -5.70 -9.93 6.12
N ALA A 223 -6.79 -9.85 6.89
CA ALA A 223 -7.92 -8.97 6.60
C ALA A 223 -7.52 -7.49 6.63
N ALA A 224 -6.74 -7.07 7.62
CA ALA A 224 -6.26 -5.69 7.73
C ALA A 224 -5.35 -5.30 6.57
N THR A 225 -4.41 -6.17 6.16
CA THR A 225 -3.54 -5.95 5.00
C THR A 225 -4.34 -5.85 3.71
N LEU A 226 -5.31 -6.75 3.50
CA LEU A 226 -6.21 -6.71 2.35
C LEU A 226 -6.98 -5.39 2.28
N ALA A 227 -7.61 -5.00 3.39
CA ALA A 227 -8.39 -3.77 3.50
C ALA A 227 -7.50 -2.53 3.29
N LEU A 228 -6.32 -2.51 3.90
CA LEU A 228 -5.35 -1.43 3.76
C LEU A 228 -4.96 -1.24 2.29
N THR A 229 -4.56 -2.33 1.61
CA THR A 229 -4.18 -2.27 0.20
C THR A 229 -5.34 -1.76 -0.66
N ALA A 230 -6.54 -2.32 -0.52
CA ALA A 230 -7.68 -1.91 -1.33
C ALA A 230 -8.07 -0.44 -1.11
N VAL A 231 -8.14 0.00 0.15
CA VAL A 231 -8.52 1.38 0.49
C VAL A 231 -7.46 2.39 0.04
N PHE A 232 -6.17 2.11 0.22
CA PHE A 232 -5.10 2.99 -0.27
C PHE A 232 -5.09 3.10 -1.80
N VAL A 233 -5.38 2.01 -2.50
CA VAL A 233 -5.50 1.98 -3.96
C VAL A 233 -6.66 2.84 -4.43
N VAL A 234 -7.81 2.76 -3.77
CA VAL A 234 -8.96 3.62 -4.09
C VAL A 234 -8.65 5.09 -3.80
N LEU A 235 -8.03 5.40 -2.65
CA LEU A 235 -7.60 6.75 -2.32
C LEU A 235 -6.68 7.33 -3.40
N ALA A 236 -5.68 6.55 -3.81
CA ALA A 236 -4.75 6.91 -4.88
C ALA A 236 -5.48 7.16 -6.22
N SER A 237 -6.42 6.29 -6.58
CA SER A 237 -7.24 6.43 -7.80
C SER A 237 -8.11 7.68 -7.77
N ARG A 238 -8.72 7.99 -6.64
CA ARG A 238 -9.58 9.17 -6.48
C ARG A 238 -8.81 10.47 -6.59
N LEU A 239 -7.64 10.54 -5.96
CA LEU A 239 -6.72 11.68 -6.08
C LEU A 239 -6.24 11.86 -7.53
N PHE A 240 -6.03 10.76 -8.25
CA PHE A 240 -5.70 10.78 -9.67
C PHE A 240 -6.84 11.36 -10.53
N VAL A 241 -8.09 10.90 -10.34
CA VAL A 241 -9.27 11.42 -11.07
C VAL A 241 -9.50 12.90 -10.80
N TRP A 242 -9.54 13.29 -9.52
CA TRP A 242 -9.73 14.70 -9.13
C TRP A 242 -8.71 15.62 -9.80
N ARG A 243 -7.47 15.14 -9.93
CA ARG A 243 -6.42 15.88 -10.62
C ARG A 243 -6.67 15.98 -12.13
N GLN A 244 -7.04 14.88 -12.79
CA GLN A 244 -7.33 14.90 -14.22
C GLN A 244 -8.46 15.87 -14.55
N GLU A 245 -9.53 15.88 -13.75
CA GLU A 245 -10.65 16.82 -13.90
C GLU A 245 -10.19 18.28 -13.79
N ARG A 246 -9.29 18.58 -12.84
CA ARG A 246 -8.75 19.93 -12.66
C ARG A 246 -7.93 20.37 -13.88
N TRP A 247 -7.10 19.49 -14.44
CA TRP A 247 -6.28 19.81 -15.60
C TRP A 247 -7.08 20.02 -16.87
N ASN A 248 -8.03 19.11 -17.15
CA ASN A 248 -8.93 19.27 -18.29
C ASN A 248 -9.72 20.58 -18.21
N GLY A 249 -10.10 21.00 -16.99
CA GLY A 249 -10.74 22.30 -16.76
C GLY A 249 -9.83 23.52 -16.93
N THR A 250 -8.51 23.37 -16.83
CA THR A 250 -7.55 24.48 -17.04
C THR A 250 -7.06 24.57 -18.49
N ASP A 251 -6.88 23.43 -19.16
CA ASP A 251 -6.42 23.36 -20.55
C ASP A 251 -7.56 23.56 -21.55
N ALA A 252 -8.82 23.25 -21.21
CA ALA A 252 -9.99 23.64 -22.02
C ALA A 252 -10.11 25.16 -22.19
N PHE A 253 -9.41 25.96 -21.38
CA PHE A 253 -9.34 27.42 -21.51
C PHE A 253 -8.14 27.92 -22.35
N ARG A 254 -7.25 27.03 -22.84
CA ARG A 254 -6.02 27.41 -23.55
C ARG A 254 -5.87 26.85 -24.96
N ILE A 255 -6.77 25.99 -25.43
CA ILE A 255 -6.71 25.41 -26.79
C ILE A 255 -7.55 26.24 -27.80
N GLY A 256 -7.98 27.45 -27.43
CA GLY A 256 -8.76 28.36 -28.29
C GLY A 256 -8.03 29.67 -28.67
N ALA A 257 -6.72 29.76 -28.48
CA ALA A 257 -5.95 30.96 -28.79
C ALA A 257 -4.65 30.62 -29.53
N THR A 258 -4.78 30.07 -30.73
CA THR A 258 -3.78 30.17 -31.80
C THR A 258 -4.51 30.22 -33.12
#